data_AF-A0A2A2I6H6-F1
#
_entry.id   AF-A0A2A2I6H6-F1
#
_cell.length_a   1.000
_cell.length_b   1.000
_cell.length_c   1.000
_cell.angle_alpha   90.00
_cell.angle_beta   90.00
_cell.angle_gamma   90.00
#
_symmetry.space_group_name_H-M   'P 1'
#
loop_
_entity.id
_entity.type
_entity.pdbx_description
1 polymer ?
#
loop_
_entity_poly.entity_id
_entity_poly.type
_entity_poly.pdbx_seq_one_letter_code
_entity_poly.pdbx_strand_id
1 'polypeptide(L)' 'MRDEDVAKRFGVARSTIWRWVQLGCFPKPYRLGPSTTRWHEKDIVAFEAQAAGR' A
#
# COMPACT_ATOMS: atom_id res chain seq x y z
N MET A 1 5.48 -6.84 -2.26
CA MET A 1 4.02 -7.04 -2.21
C MET A 1 3.36 -6.36 -3.42
N ARG A 2 2.44 -7.02 -4.12
CA ARG A 2 1.68 -6.41 -5.23
C ARG A 2 0.47 -5.66 -4.69
N ASP A 3 -0.14 -4.80 -5.50
CA ASP A 3 -1.35 -4.07 -5.14
C ASP A 3 -2.52 -5.00 -4.78
N GLU A 4 -2.61 -6.16 -5.44
CA GLU A 4 -3.62 -7.19 -5.12
C GLU A 4 -3.44 -7.77 -3.71
N ASP A 5 -2.20 -8.10 -3.34
CA ASP A 5 -1.87 -8.65 -2.02
C ASP A 5 -2.15 -7.62 -0.92
N VAL A 6 -1.84 -6.35 -1.20
CA VAL A 6 -2.11 -5.22 -0.29
C VAL A 6 -3.61 -5.02 -0.13
N ALA A 7 -4.34 -4.93 -1.24
CA ALA A 7 -5.80 -4.81 -1.26
C ALA A 7 -6.47 -5.93 -0.44
N LYS A 8 -6.03 -7.18 -0.64
CA LYS A 8 -6.54 -8.34 0.10
C LYS A 8 -6.24 -8.27 1.60
N ARG A 9 -5.05 -7.81 1.99
CA ARG A 9 -4.66 -7.66 3.39
C ARG A 9 -5.50 -6.63 4.14
N PHE A 10 -5.77 -5.49 3.49
CA PHE A 10 -6.61 -4.43 4.05
C PHE A 10 -8.12 -4.66 3.84
N GLY A 11 -8.51 -5.68 3.06
CA GLY A 11 -9.91 -5.95 2.74
C GLY A 11 -10.57 -4.87 1.88
N VAL A 12 -9.79 -4.11 1.10
CA VAL A 12 -10.27 -3.00 0.27
C VAL A 12 -10.00 -3.24 -1.21
N ALA A 13 -10.64 -2.48 -2.08
CA ALA A 13 -10.34 -2.50 -3.51
C ALA A 13 -8.94 -1.93 -3.80
N ARG A 14 -8.29 -2.44 -4.86
CA ARG A 14 -7.00 -1.93 -5.36
C ARG A 14 -7.01 -0.41 -5.55
N SER A 15 -8.12 0.13 -6.08
CA SER A 15 -8.34 1.57 -6.29
C SER A 15 -8.28 2.38 -5.00
N THR A 16 -8.74 1.82 -3.88
CA THR A 16 -8.68 2.45 -2.56
C THR A 16 -7.23 2.59 -2.08
N ILE A 17 -6.41 1.57 -2.29
CA ILE A 17 -4.97 1.64 -1.98
C ILE A 17 -4.31 2.76 -2.77
N TRP A 18 -4.55 2.83 -4.09
CA TRP A 18 -4.03 3.93 -4.92
C TRP A 18 -4.53 5.30 -4.46
N ARG A 19 -5.79 5.40 -4.05
CA ARG A 19 -6.33 6.64 -3.49
C ARG A 19 -5.64 7.03 -2.18
N TRP A 20 -5.35 6.08 -1.29
CA TRP A 20 -4.59 6.38 -0.07
C TRP A 20 -3.15 6.80 -0.34
N VAL A 21 -2.51 6.23 -1.38
CA VAL A 21 -1.19 6.69 -1.85
C VAL A 21 -1.28 8.14 -2.35
N GLN A 22 -2.33 8.49 -3.11
CA GLN A 22 -2.54 9.86 -3.57
C GLN A 22 -2.85 10.84 -2.44
N LEU A 23 -3.58 10.40 -1.42
CA LEU A 23 -3.87 11.18 -0.21
C LEU A 23 -2.66 11.32 0.72
N GLY A 24 -1.55 10.63 0.43
CA GLY A 24 -0.36 10.62 1.29
C GLY A 24 -0.54 9.83 2.59
N CYS A 25 -1.64 9.08 2.72
CA CYS A 25 -1.87 8.21 3.86
C CYS A 25 -1.08 6.91 3.73
N PHE A 26 -0.89 6.40 2.52
CA PHE A 26 -0.23 5.10 2.29
C PHE A 26 1.21 5.27 1.81
N PRO A 27 2.13 4.32 2.13
CA PRO A 27 3.50 4.36 1.64
C PRO A 27 3.56 4.39 0.11
N LYS A 28 4.51 5.16 -0.40
CA LYS A 28 4.75 5.29 -1.85
C LYS A 28 5.20 3.94 -2.41
N PRO A 29 4.60 3.48 -3.53
CA PRO A 29 5.04 2.25 -4.16
C PRO A 29 6.41 2.42 -4.82
N TYR A 30 7.22 1.37 -4.75
CA TYR A 30 8.50 1.29 -5.45
C TYR A 30 8.27 0.85 -6.89
N ARG A 31 8.72 1.67 -7.85
CA ARG A 31 8.61 1.39 -9.27
C ARG A 31 9.75 0.48 -9.70
N LEU A 32 9.47 -0.82 -9.84
CA LEU A 32 10.45 -1.83 -10.29
C LEU A 32 10.55 -1.90 -11.82
N GLY A 33 9.55 -1.40 -12.54
CA GLY A 33 9.53 -1.40 -13.99
C GLY A 33 8.44 -0.50 -14.57
N PRO A 34 8.31 -0.43 -15.90
CA PRO A 34 7.39 0.50 -16.59
C PRO A 34 5.91 0.32 -16.20
N SER A 35 5.50 -0.90 -15.82
CA SER A 35 4.13 -1.22 -15.39
C SER A 35 4.05 -1.93 -14.03
N THR A 36 5.19 -2.13 -13.36
CA THR A 36 5.25 -2.89 -12.11
C THR A 36 5.65 -2.00 -10.96
N THR A 37 4.71 -1.76 -10.07
CA THR A 37 4.93 -1.06 -8.80
C THR A 37 4.69 -2.04 -7.66
N ARG A 38 5.61 -2.08 -6.70
CA ARG A 38 5.53 -2.98 -5.54
C ARG A 38 5.74 -2.22 -4.25
N TRP A 39 5.14 -2.72 -3.19
CA TRP A 39 5.38 -2.24 -1.83
C TRP A 39 6.33 -3.17 -1.10
N HIS A 40 7.18 -2.58 -0.28
CA HIS A 40 7.96 -3.34 0.69
C HIS A 40 7.05 -3.72 1.85
N GLU A 41 7.17 -4.97 2.32
CA GLU A 41 6.38 -5.44 3.46
C GLU A 41 6.63 -4.59 4.72
N LYS A 42 7.87 -4.16 4.92
CA LYS A 42 8.24 -3.28 6.04
C LYS A 42 7.44 -1.97 6.06
N ASP A 43 7.24 -1.34 4.91
CA ASP A 43 6.45 -0.11 4.79
C ASP A 43 4.97 -0.35 5.10
N ILE A 44 4.43 -1.49 4.64
CA ILE A 44 3.04 -1.90 4.92
C ILE A 44 2.85 -2.11 6.42
N VAL A 45 3.75 -2.86 7.07
CA VAL A 45 3.67 -3.12 8.52
C VAL A 45 3.84 -1.84 9.33
N ALA A 46 4.75 -0.95 8.92
CA ALA A 46 4.90 0.35 9.57
C ALA A 46 3.62 1.20 9.44
N PHE A 47 2.97 1.16 8.27
CA PHE A 47 1.68 1.82 8.06
C PHE A 47 0.56 1.18 8.89
N GLU A 48 0.47 -0.16 8.96
CA GLU A 48 -0.49 -0.86 9.83
C GLU A 48 -0.30 -0.45 11.29
N ALA A 49 0.95 -0.39 11.77
CA ALA A 49 1.27 0.05 13.13
C ALA A 49 0.87 1.51 13.38
N GLN A 50 1.06 2.40 12.40
CA GLN A 50 0.66 3.79 12.50
C GLN A 50 -0.88 3.98 12.42
N ALA A 51 -1.56 3.17 11.61
CA ALA A 51 -3.02 3.21 11.45
C ALA A 51 -3.77 2.57 12.63
N ALA A 52 -3.20 1.54 13.26
CA ALA A 52 -3.76 0.87 14.43
C ALA A 52 -3.62 1.69 15.74
N GLY A 53 -2.87 2.79 15.72
CA GLY A 53 -2.66 3.67 16.88
C GLY A 53 -3.68 4.80 17.04
N ARG A 54 -4.86 4.71 16.41
CA ARG A 54 -5.91 5.73 16.49
C ARG A 54 -7.22 5.21 17.07
#